data_AF-A0A0D0S9U9-F1
#
_entry.id   AF-A0A0D0S9U9-F1
#
_cell.length_a   1.000
_cell.length_b   1.000
_cell.length_c   1.000
_cell.angle_alpha   90.00
_cell.angle_beta   90.00
_cell.angle_gamma   90.00
#
_symmetry.space_group_name_H-M   'P 1'
#
loop_
_entity.id
_entity.type
_entity.pdbx_description
1 polymer ?
#
loop_
_entity_poly.entity_id
_entity_poly.type
_entity_poly.pdbx_seq_one_letter_code
_entity_poly.pdbx_strand_id
1 'polypeptide(L)'
;MSDNKLTIAGENAVILFEGLFKSIEQSEIEKWITNIDIAFKPIEDKIDYFKEELENQEINDFEFHIIFFKTDGKSCAVKKSIENISIIHFNEIIKIFKEVGQLIRKEHFNLGLIYRMIPVQVNKKKEQLNINRVLDFYSSIIQGTTISVHTVFDYYSEALACSRRKFLAKKADNYYNLYQLGRLVNKETKGFEYFVKEISIFYLGLIKVLTKLEILDKEVLTVEKDISELELNPTIQEKENFLCLNGFSKEAKGLFYLGCMTYQIGRMQEMQNHKNKPILNKISYMGMGTKDILDLYCVLLEKFNQYQSAIRKKAIYLIIDFEKYHHMATKYLGNLPNVLGNEKENLFYLMSGYSSCIYIKKSAEEEDTNDSEQ
;
A
#
# COMPACT_ATOMS: atom_id res chain seq x y z
N MET A 1 36.03 10.23 9.72
CA MET A 1 34.59 10.55 9.87
C MET A 1 33.86 9.25 10.09
N SER A 2 33.78 8.85 11.35
CA SER A 2 33.30 7.56 11.86
C SER A 2 31.77 7.50 11.89
N ASP A 3 31.21 6.41 11.37
CA ASP A 3 29.97 5.67 11.71
C ASP A 3 28.65 6.37 12.05
N ASN A 4 28.59 7.69 12.19
CA ASN A 4 27.38 8.45 12.51
C ASN A 4 26.75 8.99 11.23
N LYS A 5 25.84 8.21 10.61
CA LYS A 5 25.16 8.63 9.38
C LYS A 5 23.65 8.66 9.59
N LEU A 6 23.06 9.80 9.27
CA LEU A 6 21.63 9.90 9.02
C LEU A 6 21.34 9.30 7.65
N THR A 7 20.31 8.44 7.57
CA THR A 7 19.79 7.96 6.30
C THR A 7 18.29 8.22 6.19
N ILE A 8 17.81 8.28 4.95
CA ILE A 8 16.38 8.29 4.63
C ILE A 8 16.21 7.31 3.48
N ALA A 9 15.40 6.27 3.70
CA ALA A 9 15.17 5.21 2.70
C ALA A 9 16.48 4.53 2.25
N GLY A 10 17.42 4.33 3.18
CA GLY A 10 18.72 3.72 2.92
C GLY A 10 19.73 4.62 2.20
N GLU A 11 19.42 5.89 1.93
CA GLU A 11 20.34 6.86 1.32
C GLU A 11 20.89 7.82 2.37
N ASN A 12 22.17 8.20 2.27
CA ASN A 12 22.74 9.18 3.20
C ASN A 12 22.06 10.53 3.00
N ALA A 13 21.67 11.15 4.10
CA ALA A 13 21.04 12.46 4.11
C ALA A 13 21.66 13.34 5.20
N VAL A 14 21.62 14.65 4.99
CA VAL A 14 21.77 15.66 6.04
C VAL A 14 20.49 16.46 6.08
N ILE A 15 20.05 16.83 7.28
CA ILE A 15 18.95 17.78 7.48
C ILE A 15 19.56 19.07 7.99
N LEU A 16 19.28 20.17 7.31
CA LEU A 16 19.65 21.51 7.70
C LEU A 16 18.40 22.22 8.20
N PHE A 17 18.51 22.93 9.32
CA PHE A 17 17.40 23.68 9.92
C PHE A 17 17.71 25.16 9.87
N GLU A 18 16.70 25.95 9.53
CA GLU A 18 16.78 27.40 9.45
C GLU A 18 15.61 28.01 10.19
N GLY A 19 15.89 28.75 11.27
CA GLY A 19 14.84 29.46 12.01
C GLY A 19 14.44 30.73 11.27
N LEU A 20 13.14 31.00 11.19
CA LEU A 20 12.63 32.12 10.39
C LEU A 20 13.05 33.49 10.93
N PHE A 21 13.22 33.59 12.26
CA PHE A 21 13.54 34.84 12.95
C PHE A 21 14.87 34.82 13.71
N LYS A 22 15.45 33.64 13.90
CA LYS A 22 16.68 33.42 14.68
C LYS A 22 17.44 32.23 14.12
N SER A 23 18.76 32.36 14.01
CA SER A 23 19.62 31.26 13.55
C SER A 23 19.62 30.11 14.55
N ILE A 24 19.57 28.87 14.05
CA ILE A 24 19.62 27.66 14.87
C ILE A 24 21.06 27.14 14.95
N GLU A 25 21.52 26.77 16.16
CA GLU A 25 22.84 26.14 16.34
C GLU A 25 22.83 24.67 15.91
N GLN A 26 23.40 24.38 14.74
CA GLN A 26 23.39 23.03 14.13
C GLN A 26 24.13 21.96 14.94
N SER A 27 25.15 22.32 15.71
CA SER A 27 25.98 21.36 16.46
C SER A 27 25.20 20.59 17.53
N GLU A 28 24.13 21.17 18.08
CA GLU A 28 23.26 20.48 19.02
C GLU A 28 22.33 19.51 18.28
N ILE A 29 21.84 19.89 17.09
CA ILE A 29 20.93 19.08 16.28
C ILE A 29 21.60 17.81 15.76
N GLU A 30 22.85 17.92 15.30
CA GLU A 30 23.60 16.79 14.77
C GLU A 30 23.69 15.63 15.76
N LYS A 31 23.77 15.91 17.07
CA LYS A 31 23.84 14.87 18.13
C LYS A 31 22.60 13.97 18.14
N TRP A 32 21.43 14.48 17.75
CA TRP A 32 20.13 13.79 17.87
C TRP A 32 19.82 12.86 16.71
N ILE A 33 20.34 13.19 15.53
CA ILE A 33 19.95 12.59 14.25
C ILE A 33 20.99 11.55 13.75
N THR A 34 22.07 11.33 14.52
CA THR A 34 23.06 10.29 14.21
C THR A 34 22.46 8.87 14.31
N ASN A 35 22.84 7.99 13.36
CA ASN A 35 22.51 6.55 13.35
C ASN A 35 21.03 6.19 13.25
N ILE A 36 20.27 7.00 12.53
CA ILE A 36 18.84 6.81 12.31
C ILE A 36 18.57 6.76 10.81
N ASP A 37 17.72 5.81 10.41
CA ASP A 37 17.02 5.91 9.14
C ASP A 37 15.60 6.40 9.40
N ILE A 38 15.29 7.64 8.98
CA ILE A 38 13.99 8.28 9.27
C ILE A 38 12.85 7.50 8.62
N ALA A 39 13.09 6.82 7.49
CA ALA A 39 12.07 5.99 6.85
C ALA A 39 11.74 4.71 7.63
N PHE A 40 12.56 4.34 8.63
CA PHE A 40 12.38 3.10 9.42
C PHE A 40 12.21 3.33 10.92
N LYS A 41 12.65 4.48 11.43
CA LYS A 41 12.42 4.97 12.79
C LYS A 41 11.88 6.39 12.65
N PRO A 42 10.56 6.55 12.66
CA PRO A 42 9.95 7.86 12.53
C PRO A 42 10.55 8.79 13.57
N ILE A 43 10.89 10.00 13.14
CA ILE A 43 11.45 11.03 14.01
C ILE A 43 10.47 11.41 15.14
N GLU A 44 9.19 11.04 15.04
CA GLU A 44 8.09 11.27 15.99
C GLU A 44 8.49 11.17 17.47
N ASP A 45 9.12 10.09 17.92
CA ASP A 45 9.55 9.92 19.33
C ASP A 45 10.68 10.87 19.76
N LYS A 46 11.35 11.49 18.78
CA LYS A 46 12.43 12.46 18.96
C LYS A 46 12.02 13.89 18.60
N ILE A 47 10.86 14.09 17.94
CA ILE A 47 10.34 15.43 17.61
C ILE A 47 10.03 16.18 18.88
N ASP A 48 9.42 15.54 19.87
CA ASP A 48 9.00 16.25 21.08
C ASP A 48 10.21 16.77 21.86
N TYR A 49 11.26 15.96 22.00
CA TYR A 49 12.53 16.40 22.58
C TYR A 49 13.21 17.51 21.73
N PHE A 50 13.13 17.39 20.41
CA PHE A 50 13.66 18.41 19.49
C PHE A 50 12.88 19.74 19.58
N LYS A 51 11.56 19.67 19.75
CA LYS A 51 10.70 20.83 19.97
C LYS A 51 11.03 21.49 21.30
N GLU A 52 11.19 20.72 22.37
CA GLU A 52 11.62 21.25 23.68
C GLU A 52 12.95 22.00 23.57
N GLU A 53 13.93 21.46 22.83
CA GLU A 53 15.22 22.11 22.63
C GLU A 53 15.13 23.39 21.78
N LEU A 54 14.28 23.42 20.75
CA LEU A 54 14.04 24.63 19.96
C LEU A 54 13.25 25.68 20.73
N GLU A 55 12.28 25.26 21.56
CA GLU A 55 11.55 26.13 22.49
C GLU A 55 12.52 26.77 23.50
N ASN A 56 13.50 26.01 24.02
CA ASN A 56 14.57 26.55 24.87
C ASN A 56 15.43 27.61 24.15
N GLN A 57 15.52 27.55 22.82
CA GLN A 57 16.19 28.55 21.99
C GLN A 57 15.26 29.71 21.56
N GLU A 58 14.00 29.70 21.99
CA GLU A 58 12.92 30.61 21.58
C GLU A 58 12.60 30.55 20.07
N ILE A 59 12.74 29.37 19.47
CA ILE A 59 12.53 29.13 18.03
C ILE A 59 11.29 28.26 17.85
N ASN A 60 10.16 28.89 17.55
CA ASN A 60 8.88 28.19 17.34
C ASN A 60 8.59 27.91 15.86
N ASP A 61 9.16 28.72 14.96
CA ASP A 61 8.96 28.62 13.52
C ASP A 61 10.30 28.45 12.80
N PHE A 62 10.41 27.35 12.06
CA PHE A 62 11.60 27.01 11.30
C PHE A 62 11.23 26.26 10.02
N GLU A 63 12.15 26.30 9.07
CA GLU A 63 12.15 25.44 7.91
C GLU A 63 13.32 24.47 7.99
N PHE A 64 13.24 23.40 7.22
CA PHE A 64 14.35 22.49 7.07
C PHE A 64 14.55 22.05 5.63
N HIS A 65 15.77 21.62 5.33
CA HIS A 65 16.19 21.16 4.01
C HIS A 65 16.79 19.78 4.16
N ILE A 66 16.47 18.87 3.25
CA ILE A 66 17.02 17.53 3.21
C ILE A 66 17.96 17.45 2.02
N ILE A 67 19.24 17.15 2.26
CA ILE A 67 20.25 16.97 1.22
C ILE A 67 20.67 15.50 1.20
N PHE A 68 20.34 14.80 0.12
CA PHE A 68 20.78 13.44 -0.15
C PHE A 68 22.14 13.46 -0.84
N PHE A 69 23.09 12.65 -0.39
CA PHE A 69 24.45 12.68 -0.91
C PHE A 69 25.12 11.30 -0.97
N LYS A 70 26.16 11.20 -1.81
CA LYS A 70 27.09 10.07 -1.85
C LYS A 70 28.49 10.59 -1.53
N THR A 71 29.21 9.88 -0.68
CA THR A 71 30.60 10.18 -0.38
C THR A 71 31.44 8.91 -0.46
N ASP A 72 32.64 9.04 -1.01
CA ASP A 72 33.70 8.02 -0.98
C ASP A 72 34.74 8.30 0.13
N GLY A 73 34.46 9.27 1.01
CA GLY A 73 35.36 9.76 2.06
C GLY A 73 36.38 10.81 1.59
N LYS A 74 36.52 11.04 0.28
CA LYS A 74 37.40 12.06 -0.30
C LYS A 74 36.63 13.17 -1.02
N SER A 75 35.50 12.81 -1.61
CA SER A 75 34.60 13.68 -2.34
C SER A 75 33.16 13.47 -1.86
N CYS A 76 32.33 14.49 -2.05
CA CYS A 76 30.91 14.45 -1.76
C CYS A 76 30.16 14.89 -3.02
N ALA A 77 29.21 14.07 -3.46
CA ALA A 77 28.32 14.36 -4.57
C ALA A 77 26.88 14.44 -4.06
N VAL A 78 26.24 15.59 -4.25
CA VAL A 78 24.82 15.78 -3.95
C VAL A 78 23.99 15.01 -4.98
N LYS A 79 23.07 14.17 -4.50
CA LYS A 79 22.13 13.42 -5.34
C LYS A 79 20.83 14.20 -5.58
N LYS A 80 20.27 14.78 -4.51
CA LYS A 80 19.01 15.52 -4.52
C LYS A 80 18.94 16.41 -3.29
N SER A 81 18.31 17.57 -3.43
CA SER A 81 17.88 18.38 -2.30
C SER A 81 16.35 18.48 -2.29
N ILE A 82 15.76 18.54 -1.09
CA ILE A 82 14.37 18.93 -0.83
C ILE A 82 14.49 20.14 0.08
N GLU A 83 14.11 21.30 -0.41
CA GLU A 83 14.39 22.58 0.24
C GLU A 83 13.11 23.27 0.71
N ASN A 84 13.25 24.17 1.68
CA ASN A 84 12.21 25.05 2.22
C ASN A 84 11.01 24.27 2.77
N ILE A 85 11.28 23.25 3.59
CA ILE A 85 10.23 22.41 4.18
C ILE A 85 9.71 23.10 5.43
N SER A 86 8.49 23.63 5.37
CA SER A 86 7.80 24.20 6.52
C SER A 86 7.49 23.13 7.58
N ILE A 87 7.86 23.39 8.84
CA ILE A 87 7.49 22.50 9.96
C ILE A 87 5.97 22.40 10.15
N ILE A 88 5.22 23.46 9.86
CA ILE A 88 3.75 23.47 9.98
C ILE A 88 3.15 22.46 9.01
N HIS A 89 3.53 22.56 7.73
CA HIS A 89 3.11 21.62 6.69
C HIS A 89 3.57 20.18 6.97
N PHE A 90 4.80 20.01 7.45
CA PHE A 90 5.31 18.69 7.81
C PHE A 90 4.51 18.03 8.96
N ASN A 91 4.14 18.81 9.98
CA ASN A 91 3.27 18.33 11.06
C ASN A 91 1.87 17.96 10.55
N GLU A 92 1.32 18.71 9.60
CA GLU A 92 0.05 18.39 8.95
C GLU A 92 0.12 17.05 8.20
N ILE A 93 1.20 16.82 7.45
CA ILE A 93 1.44 15.53 6.79
C ILE A 93 1.44 14.39 7.82
N ILE A 94 2.21 14.51 8.90
CA ILE A 94 2.29 13.47 9.95
C ILE A 94 0.91 13.20 10.54
N LYS A 95 0.15 14.26 10.86
CA LYS A 95 -1.22 14.15 11.38
C LYS A 95 -2.13 13.39 10.42
N ILE A 96 -2.11 13.73 9.13
CA ILE A 96 -2.94 13.07 8.11
C ILE A 96 -2.57 11.59 7.96
N PHE A 97 -1.27 11.25 7.96
CA PHE A 97 -0.83 9.85 7.95
C PHE A 97 -1.38 9.09 9.16
N LYS A 98 -1.29 9.66 10.37
CA LYS A 98 -1.81 9.06 11.60
C LYS A 98 -3.32 8.83 11.55
N GLU A 99 -4.08 9.84 11.13
CA GLU A 99 -5.55 9.74 10.96
C GLU A 99 -5.93 8.65 9.96
N VAL A 100 -5.27 8.61 8.80
CA VAL A 100 -5.54 7.59 7.78
C VAL A 100 -5.12 6.21 8.28
N GLY A 101 -4.00 6.11 8.99
CA GLY A 101 -3.53 4.89 9.64
C GLY A 101 -4.59 4.30 10.58
N GLN A 102 -5.21 5.13 11.41
CA GLN A 102 -6.33 4.70 12.27
C GLN A 102 -7.52 4.20 11.45
N LEU A 103 -7.91 4.93 10.39
CA LEU A 103 -9.02 4.55 9.50
C LEU A 103 -8.81 3.19 8.85
N ILE A 104 -7.60 2.89 8.38
CA ILE A 104 -7.26 1.60 7.76
C ILE A 104 -6.80 0.54 8.77
N ARG A 105 -6.85 0.84 10.07
CA ARG A 105 -6.40 -0.02 11.18
C ARG A 105 -4.93 -0.47 11.03
N LYS A 106 -4.05 0.49 10.73
CA LYS A 106 -2.59 0.34 10.61
C LYS A 106 -1.90 1.44 11.42
N GLU A 107 -1.60 1.16 12.68
CA GLU A 107 -0.98 2.11 13.60
C GLU A 107 0.40 2.61 13.16
N HIS A 108 1.14 1.79 12.41
CA HIS A 108 2.46 2.14 11.86
C HIS A 108 2.39 2.70 10.42
N PHE A 109 1.24 3.22 10.00
CA PHE A 109 1.08 3.84 8.68
C PHE A 109 1.62 5.28 8.71
N ASN A 110 2.86 5.45 8.25
CA ASN A 110 3.58 6.72 8.25
C ASN A 110 4.36 6.93 6.94
N LEU A 111 5.01 8.09 6.80
CA LEU A 111 5.79 8.46 5.62
C LEU A 111 6.88 7.43 5.29
N GLY A 112 7.51 6.82 6.30
CA GLY A 112 8.52 5.79 6.11
C GLY A 112 8.03 4.54 5.36
N LEU A 113 6.74 4.24 5.44
CA LEU A 113 6.14 3.09 4.76
C LEU A 113 6.16 3.23 3.23
N ILE A 114 6.21 4.45 2.68
CA ILE A 114 6.30 4.69 1.23
C ILE A 114 7.51 3.96 0.61
N TYR A 115 8.67 4.02 1.27
CA TYR A 115 9.84 3.29 0.82
C TYR A 115 9.63 1.77 0.82
N ARG A 116 8.73 1.24 1.66
CA ARG A 116 8.38 -0.18 1.67
C ARG A 116 7.29 -0.56 0.66
N MET A 117 6.66 0.42 0.02
CA MET A 117 5.59 0.23 -0.96
C MET A 117 6.11 0.27 -2.40
N ILE A 118 6.96 1.26 -2.70
CA ILE A 118 7.49 1.48 -4.05
C ILE A 118 8.67 0.52 -4.27
N PRO A 119 8.67 -0.36 -5.28
CA PRO A 119 9.80 -1.27 -5.51
C PRO A 119 11.10 -0.50 -5.70
N VAL A 120 12.23 -0.95 -5.14
CA VAL A 120 13.54 -0.39 -5.47
C VAL A 120 14.51 -1.49 -5.84
N GLN A 121 15.03 -1.44 -7.06
CA GLN A 121 15.99 -2.42 -7.53
C GLN A 121 17.37 -2.15 -6.93
N VAL A 122 18.10 -3.22 -6.65
CA VAL A 122 19.50 -3.14 -6.26
C VAL A 122 20.40 -3.89 -7.23
N ASN A 123 21.64 -3.43 -7.35
CA ASN A 123 22.68 -4.14 -8.11
C ASN A 123 23.36 -5.23 -7.26
N LYS A 124 24.36 -5.91 -7.83
CA LYS A 124 25.13 -6.96 -7.14
C LYS A 124 25.86 -6.46 -5.87
N LYS A 125 26.16 -5.16 -5.79
CA LYS A 125 26.78 -4.50 -4.63
C LYS A 125 25.73 -3.99 -3.62
N LYS A 126 24.44 -4.32 -3.81
CA LYS A 126 23.30 -3.82 -3.04
C LYS A 126 23.08 -2.30 -3.13
N GLU A 127 23.66 -1.63 -4.13
CA GLU A 127 23.36 -0.21 -4.37
C GLU A 127 21.99 -0.08 -5.02
N GLN A 128 21.19 0.88 -4.55
CA GLN A 128 19.85 1.16 -5.06
C GLN A 128 19.93 1.86 -6.43
N LEU A 129 19.32 1.26 -7.46
CA LEU A 129 19.45 1.70 -8.85
C LEU A 129 18.47 2.80 -9.22
N ASN A 130 17.26 2.76 -8.67
CA ASN A 130 16.16 3.64 -9.05
C ASN A 130 15.49 4.28 -7.82
N ILE A 131 16.29 4.58 -6.80
CA ILE A 131 15.82 5.21 -5.56
C ILE A 131 15.28 6.63 -5.77
N ASN A 132 15.76 7.36 -6.79
CA ASN A 132 15.33 8.74 -7.06
C ASN A 132 13.81 8.87 -7.17
N ARG A 133 13.11 7.89 -7.75
CA ARG A 133 11.63 7.92 -7.85
C ARG A 133 10.92 7.91 -6.49
N VAL A 134 11.52 7.29 -5.48
CA VAL A 134 11.01 7.32 -4.10
C VAL A 134 11.33 8.68 -3.47
N LEU A 135 12.53 9.21 -3.69
CA LEU A 135 12.93 10.52 -3.17
C LEU A 135 12.13 11.66 -3.81
N ASP A 136 11.82 11.55 -5.09
CA ASP A 136 10.94 12.47 -5.81
C ASP A 136 9.53 12.40 -5.26
N PHE A 137 9.03 11.19 -4.97
CA PHE A 137 7.73 11.02 -4.34
C PHE A 137 7.69 11.60 -2.91
N TYR A 138 8.75 11.44 -2.13
CA TYR A 138 8.90 12.14 -0.84
C TYR A 138 8.91 13.65 -1.02
N SER A 139 9.70 14.17 -1.97
CA SER A 139 9.75 15.59 -2.32
C SER A 139 8.34 16.11 -2.59
N SER A 140 7.56 15.41 -3.42
CA SER A 140 6.24 15.86 -3.80
C SER A 140 5.26 15.92 -2.63
N ILE A 141 5.28 14.93 -1.73
CA ILE A 141 4.43 14.95 -0.53
C ILE A 141 4.86 16.08 0.41
N ILE A 142 6.16 16.14 0.71
CA ILE A 142 6.73 17.08 1.67
C ILE A 142 6.61 18.53 1.18
N GLN A 143 6.70 18.78 -0.13
CA GLN A 143 6.60 20.13 -0.70
C GLN A 143 5.20 20.46 -1.21
N GLY A 144 4.23 19.55 -1.10
CA GLY A 144 2.86 19.78 -1.54
C GLY A 144 2.69 19.87 -3.06
N THR A 145 3.60 19.28 -3.86
CA THR A 145 3.48 19.32 -5.33
C THR A 145 2.51 18.26 -5.82
N THR A 146 1.75 18.56 -6.88
CA THR A 146 0.83 17.62 -7.51
C THR A 146 1.52 16.31 -7.94
N ILE A 147 0.90 15.18 -7.62
CA ILE A 147 1.28 13.82 -7.95
C ILE A 147 0.20 13.24 -8.87
N SER A 148 0.64 12.61 -9.96
CA SER A 148 -0.31 11.91 -10.81
C SER A 148 -0.83 10.63 -10.16
N VAL A 149 -2.15 10.42 -10.19
CA VAL A 149 -2.77 9.15 -9.79
C VAL A 149 -2.17 7.97 -10.55
N HIS A 150 -1.82 8.15 -11.82
CA HIS A 150 -1.20 7.11 -12.64
C HIS A 150 0.11 6.64 -12.01
N THR A 151 0.92 7.55 -11.46
CA THR A 151 2.17 7.20 -10.76
C THR A 151 1.91 6.29 -9.56
N VAL A 152 0.83 6.53 -8.81
CA VAL A 152 0.46 5.69 -7.66
C VAL A 152 0.08 4.28 -8.10
N PHE A 153 -0.75 4.14 -9.14
CA PHE A 153 -1.13 2.83 -9.69
C PHE A 153 0.02 2.12 -10.42
N ASP A 154 0.94 2.86 -11.01
CA ASP A 154 2.18 2.34 -11.58
C ASP A 154 3.04 1.67 -10.51
N TYR A 155 3.25 2.35 -9.38
CA TYR A 155 4.00 1.74 -8.27
C TYR A 155 3.27 0.53 -7.67
N TYR A 156 1.94 0.59 -7.53
CA TYR A 156 1.14 -0.53 -7.04
C TYR A 156 1.27 -1.77 -7.94
N SER A 157 1.03 -1.61 -9.24
CA SER A 157 1.13 -2.70 -10.22
C SER A 157 2.55 -3.27 -10.29
N GLU A 158 3.58 -2.41 -10.28
CA GLU A 158 4.97 -2.86 -10.24
C GLU A 158 5.26 -3.68 -8.98
N ALA A 159 4.79 -3.24 -7.81
CA ALA A 159 4.97 -3.94 -6.53
C ALA A 159 4.35 -5.35 -6.56
N LEU A 160 3.15 -5.49 -7.12
CA LEU A 160 2.53 -6.79 -7.30
C LEU A 160 3.28 -7.66 -8.31
N ALA A 161 3.62 -7.12 -9.47
CA ALA A 161 4.26 -7.87 -10.56
C ALA A 161 5.66 -8.37 -10.18
N CYS A 162 6.49 -7.52 -9.56
CA CYS A 162 7.81 -7.92 -9.11
C CYS A 162 7.72 -8.95 -7.97
N SER A 163 6.84 -8.73 -6.99
CA SER A 163 6.66 -9.66 -5.87
C SER A 163 6.16 -11.00 -6.35
N ARG A 164 5.17 -11.06 -7.24
CA ARG A 164 4.67 -12.31 -7.83
C ARG A 164 5.80 -13.14 -8.43
N ARG A 165 6.71 -12.52 -9.20
CA ARG A 165 7.89 -13.21 -9.75
C ARG A 165 8.80 -13.77 -8.66
N LYS A 166 9.03 -13.01 -7.57
CA LYS A 166 9.85 -13.45 -6.44
C LYS A 166 9.23 -14.61 -5.66
N PHE A 167 7.91 -14.59 -5.44
CA PHE A 167 7.18 -15.70 -4.80
C PHE A 167 7.21 -16.97 -5.66
N LEU A 168 7.01 -16.86 -6.98
CA LEU A 168 7.13 -18.00 -7.89
C LEU A 168 8.56 -18.59 -7.90
N ALA A 169 9.57 -17.72 -7.86
CA ALA A 169 10.97 -18.12 -7.79
C ALA A 169 11.42 -18.57 -6.39
N LYS A 170 10.58 -18.41 -5.35
CA LYS A 170 10.92 -18.62 -3.93
C LYS A 170 12.25 -17.96 -3.51
N LYS A 171 12.49 -16.75 -4.03
CA LYS A 171 13.77 -16.05 -3.85
C LYS A 171 13.57 -14.55 -3.83
N ALA A 172 14.00 -13.88 -2.76
CA ALA A 172 14.01 -12.43 -2.62
C ALA A 172 15.44 -11.87 -2.79
N ASP A 173 15.97 -11.94 -4.02
CA ASP A 173 17.32 -11.48 -4.35
C ASP A 173 17.39 -10.03 -4.88
N ASN A 174 16.24 -9.37 -4.98
CA ASN A 174 16.09 -7.99 -5.38
C ASN A 174 14.81 -7.43 -4.75
N TYR A 175 14.64 -6.10 -4.73
CA TYR A 175 13.50 -5.42 -4.10
C TYR A 175 13.41 -5.65 -2.59
N TYR A 176 14.56 -5.62 -1.92
CA TYR A 176 14.66 -5.88 -0.47
C TYR A 176 13.87 -4.89 0.39
N ASN A 177 13.60 -3.70 -0.14
CA ASN A 177 12.83 -2.66 0.53
C ASN A 177 11.34 -3.02 0.66
N LEU A 178 10.80 -3.82 -0.27
CA LEU A 178 9.38 -4.12 -0.31
C LEU A 178 8.90 -4.81 0.97
N TYR A 179 7.72 -4.40 1.42
CA TYR A 179 7.16 -4.77 2.70
C TYR A 179 7.25 -6.28 2.98
N GLN A 180 8.17 -6.62 3.88
CA GLN A 180 8.42 -7.98 4.37
C GLN A 180 8.66 -9.05 3.28
N LEU A 181 8.99 -8.66 2.05
CA LEU A 181 9.10 -9.59 0.91
C LEU A 181 10.06 -10.75 1.22
N GLY A 182 11.25 -10.43 1.75
CA GLY A 182 12.25 -11.45 2.12
C GLY A 182 11.78 -12.45 3.18
N ARG A 183 10.94 -12.01 4.13
CA ARG A 183 10.35 -12.88 5.15
C ARG A 183 9.22 -13.75 4.59
N LEU A 184 8.45 -13.20 3.66
CA LEU A 184 7.24 -13.83 3.14
C LEU A 184 7.53 -14.82 2.01
N VAL A 185 8.57 -14.60 1.20
CA VAL A 185 8.87 -15.40 -0.01
C VAL A 185 9.09 -16.89 0.29
N ASN A 186 9.56 -17.21 1.50
CA ASN A 186 9.81 -18.58 1.96
C ASN A 186 8.60 -19.21 2.66
N LYS A 187 7.57 -18.40 2.97
CA LYS A 187 6.27 -18.97 3.37
C LYS A 187 5.65 -19.56 2.11
N GLU A 188 4.92 -20.66 2.25
CA GLU A 188 4.20 -21.28 1.14
C GLU A 188 3.16 -20.31 0.52
N THR A 189 2.13 -20.81 -0.12
CA THR A 189 1.16 -20.01 -0.89
C THR A 189 0.51 -18.85 -0.12
N LYS A 190 0.44 -18.95 1.22
CA LYS A 190 -0.01 -17.87 2.12
C LYS A 190 0.88 -16.62 2.10
N GLY A 191 2.16 -16.74 1.74
CA GLY A 191 3.10 -15.62 1.75
C GLY A 191 2.72 -14.51 0.76
N PHE A 192 2.36 -14.90 -0.47
CA PHE A 192 1.95 -13.95 -1.51
C PHE A 192 0.60 -13.30 -1.16
N GLU A 193 -0.33 -14.08 -0.62
CA GLU A 193 -1.64 -13.58 -0.18
C GLU A 193 -1.50 -12.53 0.93
N TYR A 194 -0.64 -12.78 1.91
CA TYR A 194 -0.34 -11.80 2.95
C TYR A 194 0.33 -10.54 2.38
N PHE A 195 1.26 -10.69 1.42
CA PHE A 195 1.85 -9.53 0.75
C PHE A 195 0.80 -8.69 0.03
N VAL A 196 -0.04 -9.32 -0.80
CA VAL A 196 -1.15 -8.68 -1.51
C VAL A 196 -2.10 -7.97 -0.54
N LYS A 197 -2.42 -8.62 0.59
CA LYS A 197 -3.26 -8.03 1.63
C LYS A 197 -2.71 -6.71 2.14
N GLU A 198 -1.46 -6.72 2.58
CA GLU A 198 -0.83 -5.56 3.19
C GLU A 198 -0.60 -4.44 2.17
N ILE A 199 -0.09 -4.78 0.98
CA ILE A 199 0.21 -3.79 -0.04
C ILE A 199 -1.06 -3.09 -0.56
N SER A 200 -2.17 -3.81 -0.77
CA SER A 200 -3.44 -3.21 -1.18
C SER A 200 -3.97 -2.21 -0.14
N ILE A 201 -3.91 -2.58 1.15
CA ILE A 201 -4.34 -1.70 2.25
C ILE A 201 -3.43 -0.46 2.34
N PHE A 202 -2.12 -0.61 2.19
CA PHE A 202 -1.20 0.53 2.23
C PHE A 202 -1.41 1.49 1.07
N TYR A 203 -1.66 0.99 -0.15
CA TYR A 203 -1.94 1.86 -1.29
C TYR A 203 -3.31 2.54 -1.17
N LEU A 204 -4.33 1.87 -0.62
CA LEU A 204 -5.59 2.50 -0.28
C LEU A 204 -5.40 3.65 0.73
N GLY A 205 -4.60 3.42 1.78
CA GLY A 205 -4.21 4.45 2.73
C GLY A 205 -3.45 5.60 2.07
N LEU A 206 -2.51 5.29 1.19
CA LEU A 206 -1.71 6.31 0.51
C LEU A 206 -2.59 7.19 -0.37
N ILE A 207 -3.48 6.61 -1.17
CA ILE A 207 -4.44 7.39 -1.97
C ILE A 207 -5.23 8.34 -1.07
N LYS A 208 -5.75 7.87 0.07
CA LYS A 208 -6.47 8.72 1.03
C LYS A 208 -5.62 9.84 1.61
N VAL A 209 -4.36 9.60 1.92
CA VAL A 209 -3.43 10.65 2.39
C VAL A 209 -3.24 11.69 1.29
N LEU A 210 -2.95 11.27 0.07
CA LEU A 210 -2.70 12.19 -1.04
C LEU A 210 -3.95 12.99 -1.42
N THR A 211 -5.14 12.40 -1.31
CA THR A 211 -6.43 13.11 -1.45
C THR A 211 -6.62 14.14 -0.34
N LYS A 212 -6.39 13.77 0.93
CA LYS A 212 -6.52 14.70 2.07
C LYS A 212 -5.55 15.87 2.03
N LEU A 213 -4.35 15.65 1.47
CA LEU A 213 -3.35 16.69 1.22
C LEU A 213 -3.65 17.53 -0.03
N GLU A 214 -4.69 17.18 -0.80
CA GLU A 214 -5.06 17.86 -2.05
C GLU A 214 -3.94 17.88 -3.12
N ILE A 215 -3.06 16.87 -3.10
CA ILE A 215 -1.92 16.76 -4.02
C ILE A 215 -2.10 15.71 -5.12
N LEU A 216 -3.28 15.11 -5.27
CA LEU A 216 -3.56 14.26 -6.44
C LEU A 216 -4.07 15.11 -7.61
N ASP A 217 -3.59 14.82 -8.83
CA ASP A 217 -4.05 15.45 -10.07
C ASP A 217 -5.52 15.14 -10.42
N LYS A 218 -6.04 14.04 -9.88
CA LYS A 218 -7.40 13.56 -10.12
C LYS A 218 -7.95 12.89 -8.86
N GLU A 219 -9.22 13.15 -8.58
CA GLU A 219 -9.96 12.44 -7.53
C GLU A 219 -10.32 11.01 -7.98
N VAL A 220 -10.07 10.04 -7.11
CA VAL A 220 -10.19 8.60 -7.40
C VAL A 220 -11.20 7.92 -6.49
N LEU A 221 -11.31 8.42 -5.25
CA LEU A 221 -12.12 7.85 -4.20
C LEU A 221 -13.10 8.91 -3.68
N THR A 222 -14.30 8.95 -4.26
CA THR A 222 -15.38 9.86 -3.87
C THR A 222 -16.39 9.13 -3.00
N VAL A 223 -16.67 9.65 -1.81
CA VAL A 223 -17.70 9.06 -0.92
C VAL A 223 -19.08 9.32 -1.53
N GLU A 224 -19.60 8.34 -2.27
CA GLU A 224 -20.99 8.34 -2.69
C GLU A 224 -21.88 7.99 -1.49
N LYS A 225 -22.88 8.84 -1.21
CA LYS A 225 -23.85 8.65 -0.12
C LYS A 225 -24.99 7.67 -0.46
N ASP A 226 -24.86 6.91 -1.53
CA ASP A 226 -25.92 6.01 -1.98
C ASP A 226 -25.80 4.67 -1.24
N ILE A 227 -26.13 4.68 0.06
CA ILE A 227 -26.37 3.46 0.82
C ILE A 227 -27.75 2.99 0.41
N SER A 228 -27.83 2.16 -0.63
CA SER A 228 -29.10 1.52 -0.97
C SER A 228 -29.60 0.75 0.27
N GLU A 229 -30.78 1.13 0.79
CA GLU A 229 -31.49 0.49 1.91
C GLU A 229 -32.05 -0.89 1.53
N LEU A 230 -31.23 -1.72 0.86
CA LEU A 230 -31.54 -3.11 0.63
C LEU A 230 -31.07 -3.89 1.85
N GLU A 231 -31.91 -4.75 2.39
CA GLU A 231 -31.52 -5.75 3.40
C GLU A 231 -30.49 -6.71 2.78
N LEU A 232 -29.22 -6.32 2.81
CA LEU A 232 -28.12 -7.15 2.37
C LEU A 232 -27.76 -8.16 3.45
N ASN A 233 -27.30 -9.34 3.03
CA ASN A 233 -26.69 -10.30 3.94
C ASN A 233 -25.50 -9.64 4.69
N PRO A 234 -25.27 -9.94 5.98
CA PRO A 234 -24.26 -9.25 6.81
C PRO A 234 -22.86 -9.17 6.18
N THR A 235 -22.40 -10.24 5.54
CA THR A 235 -21.08 -10.27 4.87
C THR A 235 -20.99 -9.32 3.68
N ILE A 236 -22.08 -9.15 2.93
CA ILE A 236 -22.15 -8.20 1.82
C ILE A 236 -22.30 -6.78 2.36
N GLN A 237 -23.09 -6.59 3.42
CA GLN A 237 -23.24 -5.29 4.08
C GLN A 237 -21.90 -4.76 4.60
N GLU A 238 -21.09 -5.59 5.25
CA GLU A 238 -19.75 -5.20 5.74
C GLU A 238 -18.86 -4.72 4.58
N LYS A 239 -18.87 -5.44 3.45
CA LYS A 239 -18.10 -5.08 2.25
C LYS A 239 -18.63 -3.80 1.60
N GLU A 240 -19.94 -3.63 1.47
CA GLU A 240 -20.53 -2.40 0.96
C GLU A 240 -20.20 -1.20 1.85
N ASN A 241 -20.30 -1.36 3.18
CA ASN A 241 -19.91 -0.32 4.13
C ASN A 241 -18.44 0.06 3.93
N PHE A 242 -17.54 -0.94 3.82
CA PHE A 242 -16.14 -0.70 3.52
C PHE A 242 -15.98 0.06 2.19
N LEU A 243 -16.64 -0.36 1.12
CA LEU A 243 -16.54 0.26 -0.20
C LEU A 243 -17.03 1.71 -0.19
N CYS A 244 -18.17 1.98 0.44
CA CYS A 244 -18.74 3.33 0.59
C CYS A 244 -17.84 4.24 1.42
N LEU A 245 -17.39 3.79 2.60
CA LEU A 245 -16.47 4.56 3.45
C LEU A 245 -15.13 4.85 2.75
N ASN A 246 -14.73 3.98 1.83
CA ASN A 246 -13.51 4.16 1.06
C ASN A 246 -13.71 4.87 -0.27
N GLY A 247 -14.93 5.26 -0.64
CA GLY A 247 -15.23 6.05 -1.84
C GLY A 247 -15.08 5.30 -3.15
N PHE A 248 -15.33 3.98 -3.15
CA PHE A 248 -15.28 3.20 -4.39
C PHE A 248 -16.46 3.55 -5.29
N SER A 249 -16.17 3.99 -6.53
CA SER A 249 -17.18 4.18 -7.57
C SER A 249 -17.93 2.89 -7.88
N LYS A 250 -19.08 3.02 -8.55
CA LYS A 250 -19.88 1.87 -9.01
C LYS A 250 -19.03 0.82 -9.75
N GLU A 251 -18.21 1.23 -10.70
CA GLU A 251 -17.37 0.35 -11.52
C GLU A 251 -16.27 -0.29 -10.67
N ALA A 252 -15.65 0.48 -9.78
CA ALA A 252 -14.65 0.01 -8.83
C ALA A 252 -15.23 -1.07 -7.89
N LYS A 253 -16.47 -0.91 -7.42
CA LYS A 253 -17.18 -1.93 -6.64
C LYS A 253 -17.37 -3.22 -7.45
N GLY A 254 -17.73 -3.10 -8.72
CA GLY A 254 -17.84 -4.24 -9.64
C GLY A 254 -16.54 -5.05 -9.76
N LEU A 255 -15.42 -4.36 -9.99
CA LEU A 255 -14.09 -4.98 -10.02
C LEU A 255 -13.67 -5.57 -8.67
N PHE A 256 -14.00 -4.90 -7.57
CA PHE A 256 -13.76 -5.41 -6.23
C PHE A 256 -14.49 -6.76 -5.99
N TYR A 257 -15.76 -6.89 -6.38
CA TYR A 257 -16.45 -8.17 -6.27
C TYR A 257 -15.90 -9.25 -7.19
N LEU A 258 -15.41 -8.89 -8.38
CA LEU A 258 -14.67 -9.81 -9.24
C LEU A 258 -13.38 -10.32 -8.57
N GLY A 259 -12.71 -9.46 -7.82
CA GLY A 259 -11.61 -9.82 -6.93
C GLY A 259 -12.01 -10.80 -5.83
N CYS A 260 -13.15 -10.57 -5.17
CA CYS A 260 -13.72 -11.49 -4.18
C CYS A 260 -14.01 -12.87 -4.80
N MET A 261 -14.63 -12.93 -5.99
CA MET A 261 -14.86 -14.17 -6.73
C MET A 261 -13.54 -14.90 -7.04
N THR A 262 -12.50 -14.16 -7.41
CA THR A 262 -11.17 -14.71 -7.67
C THR A 262 -10.57 -15.39 -6.44
N TYR A 263 -10.73 -14.78 -5.26
CA TYR A 263 -10.35 -15.40 -4.00
C TYR A 263 -11.11 -16.70 -3.73
N GLN A 264 -12.44 -16.70 -3.94
CA GLN A 264 -13.26 -17.90 -3.74
C GLN A 264 -12.79 -19.06 -4.61
N ILE A 265 -12.58 -18.84 -5.92
CA ILE A 265 -12.03 -19.88 -6.81
C ILE A 265 -10.64 -20.33 -6.36
N GLY A 266 -9.79 -19.42 -5.89
CA GLY A 266 -8.48 -19.76 -5.32
C GLY A 266 -8.60 -20.70 -4.12
N ARG A 267 -9.58 -20.49 -3.24
CA ARG A 267 -9.87 -21.39 -2.11
C ARG A 267 -10.42 -22.75 -2.55
N MET A 268 -11.32 -22.77 -3.52
CA MET A 268 -11.82 -24.02 -4.11
C MET A 268 -10.68 -24.84 -4.73
N GLN A 269 -9.75 -24.18 -5.43
CA GLN A 269 -8.55 -24.79 -6.00
C GLN A 269 -7.64 -25.39 -4.91
N GLU A 270 -7.42 -24.66 -3.82
CA GLU A 270 -6.63 -25.14 -2.69
C GLU A 270 -7.23 -26.39 -2.04
N MET A 271 -8.56 -26.44 -1.89
CA MET A 271 -9.28 -27.62 -1.39
C MET A 271 -9.19 -28.83 -2.33
N GLN A 272 -8.92 -28.61 -3.61
CA GLN A 272 -8.67 -29.64 -4.62
C GLN A 272 -7.17 -29.92 -4.80
N ASN A 273 -6.35 -29.60 -3.79
CA ASN A 273 -4.90 -29.80 -3.76
C ASN A 273 -4.10 -28.97 -4.77
N HIS A 274 -4.70 -27.97 -5.43
CA HIS A 274 -3.98 -27.02 -6.26
C HIS A 274 -3.37 -25.90 -5.40
N LYS A 275 -2.28 -26.22 -4.68
CA LYS A 275 -1.63 -25.30 -3.72
C LYS A 275 -1.36 -23.91 -4.32
N ASN A 276 -0.89 -23.85 -5.57
CA ASN A 276 -0.47 -22.60 -6.22
C ASN A 276 -1.62 -21.71 -6.74
N LYS A 277 -2.88 -22.09 -6.52
CA LYS A 277 -4.08 -21.35 -6.96
C LYS A 277 -3.97 -20.86 -8.42
N PRO A 278 -4.03 -21.78 -9.41
CA PRO A 278 -3.85 -21.45 -10.84
C PRO A 278 -4.67 -20.27 -11.36
N ILE A 279 -5.79 -19.91 -10.72
CA ILE A 279 -6.57 -18.72 -11.08
C ILE A 279 -5.74 -17.43 -11.02
N LEU A 280 -4.77 -17.33 -10.11
CA LEU A 280 -3.88 -16.17 -9.99
C LEU A 280 -2.96 -15.98 -11.20
N ASN A 281 -2.77 -17.01 -12.03
CA ASN A 281 -2.01 -16.90 -13.27
C ASN A 281 -2.83 -16.26 -14.41
N LYS A 282 -4.13 -16.01 -14.18
CA LYS A 282 -5.01 -15.31 -15.12
C LYS A 282 -5.04 -13.80 -14.90
N ILE A 283 -4.35 -13.31 -13.87
CA ILE A 283 -4.23 -11.88 -13.58
C ILE A 283 -2.94 -11.36 -14.21
N SER A 284 -3.07 -10.32 -15.02
CA SER A 284 -1.94 -9.51 -15.47
C SER A 284 -1.60 -8.49 -14.38
N TYR A 285 -0.49 -8.72 -13.67
CA TYR A 285 -0.05 -7.84 -12.58
C TYR A 285 0.54 -6.50 -13.05
N MET A 286 0.73 -6.31 -14.37
CA MET A 286 1.15 -5.00 -14.92
C MET A 286 -0.03 -4.09 -15.25
N GLY A 287 -1.26 -4.59 -15.14
CA GLY A 287 -2.50 -3.91 -15.52
C GLY A 287 -3.48 -4.91 -16.15
N MET A 288 -4.78 -4.69 -15.93
CA MET A 288 -5.87 -5.49 -16.47
C MET A 288 -6.74 -4.61 -17.36
N GLY A 289 -6.64 -4.80 -18.68
CA GLY A 289 -7.52 -4.15 -19.64
C GLY A 289 -8.94 -4.73 -19.60
N THR A 290 -9.87 -4.08 -20.27
CA THR A 290 -11.27 -4.53 -20.31
C THR A 290 -11.43 -5.95 -20.82
N LYS A 291 -10.65 -6.33 -21.84
CA LYS A 291 -10.64 -7.69 -22.36
C LYS A 291 -10.14 -8.69 -21.31
N ASP A 292 -9.05 -8.39 -20.61
CA ASP A 292 -8.50 -9.28 -19.56
C ASP A 292 -9.50 -9.49 -18.43
N ILE A 293 -10.26 -8.44 -18.06
CA ILE A 293 -11.32 -8.50 -17.06
C ILE A 293 -12.47 -9.41 -17.51
N LEU A 294 -12.90 -9.31 -18.77
CA LEU A 294 -13.92 -10.18 -19.35
C LEU A 294 -13.45 -11.64 -19.42
N ASP A 295 -12.23 -11.86 -19.90
CA ASP A 295 -11.64 -13.20 -19.99
C ASP A 295 -11.51 -13.82 -18.59
N LEU A 296 -11.08 -13.03 -17.59
CA LEU A 296 -11.04 -13.48 -16.20
C LEU A 296 -12.43 -13.84 -15.68
N TYR A 297 -13.44 -12.99 -15.93
CA TYR A 297 -14.82 -13.27 -15.52
C TYR A 297 -15.34 -14.58 -16.10
N CYS A 298 -15.17 -14.81 -17.41
CA CYS A 298 -15.56 -16.07 -18.06
C CYS A 298 -14.83 -17.27 -17.43
N VAL A 299 -13.52 -17.17 -17.22
CA VAL A 299 -12.73 -18.24 -16.58
C VAL A 299 -13.21 -18.52 -15.15
N LEU A 300 -13.60 -17.49 -14.37
CA LEU A 300 -14.13 -17.68 -13.02
C LEU A 300 -15.44 -18.49 -13.03
N LEU A 301 -16.35 -18.20 -13.96
CA LEU A 301 -17.60 -18.96 -14.10
C LEU A 301 -17.36 -20.41 -14.52
N GLU A 302 -16.47 -20.63 -15.49
CA GLU A 302 -16.07 -21.98 -15.90
C GLU A 302 -15.47 -22.77 -14.73
N LYS A 303 -14.56 -22.15 -13.96
CA LYS A 303 -13.93 -22.79 -12.80
C LYS A 303 -14.90 -23.03 -11.66
N PHE A 304 -15.84 -22.13 -11.42
CA PHE A 304 -16.91 -22.34 -10.46
C PHE A 304 -17.72 -23.60 -10.81
N ASN A 305 -18.17 -23.71 -12.07
CA ASN A 305 -18.91 -24.87 -12.55
C ASN A 305 -18.11 -26.17 -12.44
N GLN A 306 -16.80 -26.11 -12.68
CA GLN A 306 -15.90 -27.25 -12.53
C GLN A 306 -15.79 -27.72 -11.08
N TYR A 307 -15.65 -26.80 -10.12
CA TYR A 307 -15.33 -27.16 -8.72
C TYR A 307 -16.56 -27.34 -7.83
N GLN A 308 -17.67 -26.65 -8.11
CA GLN A 308 -18.85 -26.60 -7.22
C GLN A 308 -19.35 -27.98 -6.81
N SER A 309 -19.43 -28.92 -7.75
CA SER A 309 -19.94 -30.27 -7.53
C SER A 309 -19.08 -31.05 -6.54
N ALA A 310 -17.76 -30.92 -6.67
CA ALA A 310 -16.78 -31.64 -5.87
C ALA A 310 -16.66 -31.12 -4.44
N ILE A 311 -16.91 -29.82 -4.21
CA ILE A 311 -16.78 -29.19 -2.89
C ILE A 311 -18.11 -29.00 -2.17
N ARG A 312 -19.26 -29.16 -2.84
CA ARG A 312 -20.60 -28.86 -2.30
C ARG A 312 -20.85 -29.42 -0.91
N LYS A 313 -20.44 -30.67 -0.66
CA LYS A 313 -20.63 -31.33 0.64
C LYS A 313 -19.71 -30.82 1.75
N LYS A 314 -18.54 -30.25 1.40
CA LYS A 314 -17.48 -29.89 2.35
C LYS A 314 -17.38 -28.39 2.60
N ALA A 315 -17.77 -27.56 1.64
CA ALA A 315 -17.63 -26.11 1.71
C ALA A 315 -18.73 -25.39 0.91
N ILE A 316 -19.98 -25.67 1.25
CA ILE A 316 -21.14 -25.00 0.64
C ILE A 316 -21.09 -23.46 0.81
N TYR A 317 -20.48 -22.97 1.89
CA TYR A 317 -20.30 -21.54 2.13
C TYR A 317 -19.48 -20.85 1.02
N LEU A 318 -18.46 -21.49 0.45
CA LEU A 318 -17.68 -20.92 -0.67
C LEU A 318 -18.54 -20.77 -1.94
N ILE A 319 -19.52 -21.67 -2.12
CA ILE A 319 -20.45 -21.62 -3.26
C ILE A 319 -21.42 -20.46 -3.07
N ILE A 320 -22.05 -20.37 -1.88
CA ILE A 320 -22.97 -19.29 -1.52
C ILE A 320 -22.28 -17.93 -1.63
N ASP A 321 -21.05 -17.80 -1.12
CA ASP A 321 -20.28 -16.57 -1.21
C ASP A 321 -19.94 -16.21 -2.65
N PHE A 322 -19.54 -17.18 -3.48
CA PHE A 322 -19.29 -16.94 -4.90
C PHE A 322 -20.53 -16.40 -5.61
N GLU A 323 -21.71 -17.01 -5.40
CA GLU A 323 -22.98 -16.56 -5.99
C GLU A 323 -23.36 -15.14 -5.54
N LYS A 324 -23.20 -14.83 -4.24
CA LYS A 324 -23.42 -13.46 -3.72
C LYS A 324 -22.48 -12.44 -4.38
N TYR A 325 -21.18 -12.74 -4.47
CA TYR A 325 -20.22 -11.84 -5.10
C TYR A 325 -20.45 -11.73 -6.60
N HIS A 326 -20.86 -12.81 -7.26
CA HIS A 326 -21.24 -12.81 -8.67
C HIS A 326 -22.44 -11.91 -8.94
N HIS A 327 -23.48 -11.99 -8.11
CA HIS A 327 -24.62 -11.08 -8.17
C HIS A 327 -24.19 -9.62 -8.03
N MET A 328 -23.36 -9.30 -7.02
CA MET A 328 -22.89 -7.93 -6.81
C MET A 328 -21.98 -7.43 -7.94
N ALA A 329 -21.05 -8.26 -8.44
CA ALA A 329 -20.22 -7.93 -9.59
C ALA A 329 -21.08 -7.60 -10.82
N THR A 330 -22.09 -8.42 -11.11
CA THR A 330 -23.01 -8.22 -12.24
C THR A 330 -23.88 -6.96 -12.06
N LYS A 331 -24.37 -6.70 -10.83
CA LYS A 331 -25.13 -5.50 -10.48
C LYS A 331 -24.35 -4.22 -10.79
N TYR A 332 -23.07 -4.19 -10.42
CA TYR A 332 -22.24 -2.99 -10.55
C TYR A 332 -21.62 -2.83 -11.93
N LEU A 333 -21.14 -3.91 -12.54
CA LEU A 333 -20.55 -3.86 -13.88
C LEU A 333 -21.60 -3.71 -15.00
N GLY A 334 -22.87 -4.06 -14.73
CA GLY A 334 -23.96 -3.97 -15.70
C GLY A 334 -23.67 -4.72 -17.01
N ASN A 335 -24.06 -4.14 -18.14
CA ASN A 335 -23.65 -4.60 -19.47
C ASN A 335 -22.22 -4.09 -19.77
N LEU A 336 -21.17 -4.84 -19.42
CA LEU A 336 -19.78 -4.56 -19.84
C LEU A 336 -19.73 -4.36 -21.38
N PRO A 337 -18.95 -3.40 -21.95
CA PRO A 337 -17.57 -3.07 -21.56
C PRO A 337 -17.14 -1.57 -21.64
N ASN A 338 -18.03 -0.59 -21.54
CA ASN A 338 -17.68 0.81 -21.86
C ASN A 338 -17.08 1.66 -20.72
N VAL A 339 -16.94 1.13 -19.50
CA VAL A 339 -16.62 1.97 -18.33
C VAL A 339 -15.66 1.24 -17.38
N LEU A 340 -14.46 0.90 -17.85
CA LEU A 340 -13.39 0.52 -16.94
C LEU A 340 -12.30 1.59 -17.01
N GLY A 341 -11.68 1.88 -15.86
CA GLY A 341 -10.63 2.88 -15.74
C GLY A 341 -9.34 2.45 -16.45
N ASN A 342 -8.23 3.10 -16.09
CA ASN A 342 -6.92 2.69 -16.57
C ASN A 342 -6.61 1.23 -16.18
N GLU A 343 -5.88 0.47 -17.00
CA GLU A 343 -5.58 -0.94 -16.74
C GLU A 343 -4.99 -1.22 -15.34
N LYS A 344 -4.12 -0.32 -14.85
CA LYS A 344 -3.47 -0.46 -13.54
C LYS A 344 -4.41 -0.10 -12.38
N GLU A 345 -5.31 0.86 -12.62
CA GLU A 345 -6.39 1.20 -11.70
C GLU A 345 -7.39 0.02 -11.59
N ASN A 346 -7.74 -0.62 -12.71
CA ASN A 346 -8.60 -1.80 -12.71
C ASN A 346 -7.97 -2.94 -11.90
N LEU A 347 -6.67 -3.16 -12.07
CA LEU A 347 -5.92 -4.12 -11.27
C LEU A 347 -5.97 -3.77 -9.77
N PHE A 348 -5.85 -2.50 -9.40
CA PHE A 348 -5.96 -2.05 -8.01
C PHE A 348 -7.32 -2.39 -7.39
N TYR A 349 -8.44 -2.08 -8.05
CA TYR A 349 -9.76 -2.40 -7.51
C TYR A 349 -10.00 -3.91 -7.41
N LEU A 350 -9.59 -4.68 -8.43
CA LEU A 350 -9.66 -6.13 -8.43
C LEU A 350 -8.87 -6.75 -7.28
N MET A 351 -7.62 -6.33 -7.09
CA MET A 351 -6.74 -6.89 -6.05
C MET A 351 -7.12 -6.37 -4.65
N SER A 352 -7.76 -5.20 -4.55
CA SER A 352 -8.41 -4.73 -3.32
C SER A 352 -9.53 -5.70 -2.91
N GLY A 353 -10.36 -6.12 -3.85
CA GLY A 353 -11.37 -7.15 -3.67
C GLY A 353 -10.81 -8.46 -3.15
N TYR A 354 -9.82 -9.00 -3.88
CA TYR A 354 -9.11 -10.23 -3.49
C TYR A 354 -8.54 -10.12 -2.07
N SER A 355 -7.89 -8.99 -1.75
CA SER A 355 -7.28 -8.74 -0.45
C SER A 355 -8.28 -8.67 0.70
N SER A 356 -9.46 -8.11 0.46
CA SER A 356 -10.49 -7.93 1.49
C SER A 356 -10.98 -9.27 2.06
N CYS A 357 -11.06 -10.30 1.22
CA CYS A 357 -11.47 -11.65 1.65
C CYS A 357 -10.42 -12.34 2.53
N ILE A 358 -9.15 -11.94 2.41
CA ILE A 358 -8.08 -12.42 3.30
C ILE A 358 -8.18 -11.73 4.67
N TYR A 359 -8.61 -10.47 4.71
CA TYR A 359 -8.76 -9.70 5.95
C TYR A 359 -9.80 -10.32 6.88
N ILE A 360 -11.03 -10.53 6.37
CA ILE A 360 -12.19 -11.01 7.14
C ILE A 360 -11.94 -12.40 7.75
N LYS A 361 -11.24 -13.29 7.02
CA LYS A 361 -10.97 -14.65 7.49
C LYS A 361 -10.01 -14.71 8.68
N LYS A 362 -9.06 -13.76 8.78
CA LYS A 362 -8.12 -13.71 9.92
C LYS A 362 -8.83 -13.24 11.19
N SER A 363 -9.75 -12.29 11.08
CA SER A 363 -10.57 -11.85 12.21
C SER A 363 -11.42 -12.99 12.77
N ALA A 364 -12.04 -13.78 11.90
CA ALA A 364 -12.81 -14.97 12.31
C ALA A 364 -11.94 -16.10 12.90
N GLU A 365 -10.73 -16.33 12.36
CA GLU A 365 -9.79 -17.32 12.92
C GLU A 365 -9.17 -16.88 14.27
N GLU A 366 -9.06 -15.58 14.53
CA GLU A 366 -8.56 -15.02 15.81
C GLU A 366 -9.64 -15.01 16.90
N GLU A 367 -10.92 -14.85 16.53
CA GLU A 367 -12.07 -15.01 17.44
C GLU A 367 -12.26 -16.47 17.88
N ASP A 368 -12.16 -17.44 16.96
CA ASP A 368 -12.28 -18.88 17.27
C ASP A 368 -11.17 -19.39 18.21
N THR A 369 -9.98 -18.78 18.21
CA THR A 369 -8.90 -19.16 19.15
C THR A 369 -9.13 -18.68 20.58
N ASN A 370 -9.86 -17.57 20.78
CA ASN A 370 -10.11 -17.03 22.12
C ASN A 370 -11.26 -17.73 22.86
N ASP A 371 -12.18 -18.38 22.14
CA ASP A 371 -13.27 -19.16 22.73
C ASP A 371 -12.86 -20.61 23.06
N SER A 372 -11.65 -21.03 22.68
CA SER A 372 -11.10 -22.36 23.00
C SER A 372 -10.20 -22.39 24.25
N GLU A 373 -10.01 -21.25 24.93
CA GLU A 373 -9.23 -21.11 26.17
C GLU A 373 -10.06 -20.57 27.36
N GLN A 374 -11.39 -20.76 27.38
CA GLN A 374 -12.23 -20.51 28.56
C GLN A 374 -12.68 -21.79 29.26
#